data_AF-A0A9E4ZDN6-F1
#
_entry.id   AF-A0A9E4ZDN6-F1
#
_cell.length_a   1.000
_cell.length_b   1.000
_cell.length_c   1.000
_cell.angle_alpha   90.00
_cell.angle_beta   90.00
_cell.angle_gamma   90.00
#
_symmetry.space_group_name_H-M   'P 1'
#
loop_
_entity.id
_entity.type
_entity.pdbx_description
1 polymer ?
#
loop_
_entity_poly.entity_id
_entity_poly.type
_entity_poly.pdbx_seq_one_letter_code
_entity_poly.pdbx_strand_id
1 'polypeptide(L)'
;MVTVILIEGKSNPHIMDIQLIEGSLVIDELQRFLKGLSSIASEHDVIIQGMDAGKIAGKAHIDHAISKAMKAMENGTNIAKDLGVEMMRYASGKRQIGEAFSIGLSEGRLDVVFIIMGAPENVGEAAKKVSSLVEPSDVLKHSISKNEKLISQFSITDAEIEAVGEDRIPELVLERVALVDVLK
;
A
#
# COMPACT_ATOMS: atom_id res chain seq x y z
N MET A 1 -25.76 49.46 -5.55
CA MET A 1 -26.88 48.54 -5.20
C MET A 1 -27.12 47.72 -6.46
N VAL A 2 -26.80 46.43 -6.59
CA VAL A 2 -26.98 45.27 -5.70
C VAL A 2 -25.84 44.28 -6.02
N THR A 3 -24.93 44.03 -5.07
CA THR A 3 -24.74 42.75 -4.34
C THR A 3 -24.54 41.53 -5.24
N VAL A 4 -23.28 41.18 -5.49
CA VAL A 4 -22.89 39.80 -5.82
C VAL A 4 -22.47 39.14 -4.51
N ILE A 5 -23.18 38.08 -4.16
CA ILE A 5 -23.08 37.33 -2.90
C ILE A 5 -21.74 36.57 -2.90
N LEU A 6 -20.87 36.90 -1.94
CA LEU A 6 -19.84 35.99 -1.45
C LEU A 6 -20.55 34.77 -0.88
N ILE A 7 -20.49 33.65 -1.59
CA ILE A 7 -20.90 32.36 -1.01
C ILE A 7 -19.71 31.89 -0.17
N GLU A 8 -19.91 31.98 1.14
CA GLU A 8 -19.05 31.49 2.20
C GLU A 8 -18.68 30.01 2.02
N GLY A 9 -17.55 29.65 2.64
CA GLY A 9 -16.88 28.37 2.59
C GLY A 9 -17.81 27.16 2.64
N LYS A 10 -17.78 26.38 1.55
CA LYS A 10 -18.01 24.94 1.60
C LYS A 10 -16.64 24.30 1.53
N SER A 11 -16.21 23.70 2.64
CA SER A 11 -15.17 22.69 2.64
C SER A 11 -15.49 21.66 1.55
N ASN A 12 -14.56 21.53 0.62
CA ASN A 12 -14.62 20.66 -0.55
C ASN A 12 -14.83 19.20 -0.08
N PRO A 13 -15.65 18.36 -0.74
CA PRO A 13 -15.84 16.98 -0.30
C PRO A 13 -14.53 16.20 -0.47
N HIS A 14 -13.95 15.78 0.65
CA HIS A 14 -12.93 14.73 0.81
C HIS A 14 -11.85 14.64 -0.28
N ILE A 15 -11.02 15.67 -0.48
CA ILE A 15 -9.74 15.45 -1.14
C ILE A 15 -8.91 14.58 -0.20
N MET A 16 -8.65 13.33 -0.59
CA MET A 16 -7.66 12.49 0.05
C MET A 16 -6.35 12.61 -0.73
N ASP A 17 -5.27 12.91 -0.02
CA ASP A 17 -3.92 12.83 -0.55
C ASP A 17 -3.29 11.48 -0.20
N ILE A 18 -2.34 11.06 -1.02
CA ILE A 18 -1.62 9.80 -0.84
C ILE A 18 -0.14 10.06 -1.01
N GLN A 19 0.64 9.74 0.02
CA GLN A 19 2.09 9.79 -0.04
C GLN A 19 2.70 8.41 0.20
N LEU A 20 3.71 8.08 -0.59
CA LEU A 20 4.51 6.87 -0.43
C LEU A 20 5.85 7.22 0.21
N ILE A 21 6.24 6.46 1.22
CA ILE A 21 7.57 6.51 1.83
C ILE A 21 8.21 5.15 1.64
N GLU A 22 9.36 5.09 0.99
CA GLU A 22 10.11 3.87 0.73
C GLU A 22 11.52 3.94 1.32
N GLY A 23 12.05 2.80 1.73
CA GLY A 23 13.39 2.70 2.29
C GLY A 23 13.65 1.39 3.00
N SER A 24 14.80 1.30 3.66
CA SER A 24 15.17 0.16 4.50
C SER A 24 15.09 0.53 5.98
N LEU A 25 14.76 -0.42 6.84
CA LEU A 25 14.83 -0.24 8.30
C LEU A 25 15.06 -1.58 9.02
N VAL A 26 15.28 -1.51 10.33
CA VAL A 26 15.36 -2.69 11.22
C VAL A 26 14.23 -2.62 12.24
N ILE A 27 13.42 -3.67 12.31
CA ILE A 27 12.36 -3.81 13.32
C ILE A 27 12.81 -4.80 14.37
N ASP A 28 13.08 -4.33 15.60
CA ASP A 28 13.48 -5.22 16.70
C ASP A 28 12.29 -5.94 17.34
N GLU A 29 11.18 -5.22 17.55
CA GLU A 29 9.96 -5.75 18.16
C GLU A 29 8.75 -5.26 17.37
N LEU A 30 8.15 -6.15 16.56
CA LEU A 30 7.12 -5.76 15.59
C LEU A 30 5.93 -5.08 16.26
N GLN A 31 5.47 -5.60 17.40
CA GLN A 31 4.32 -5.04 18.11
C GLN A 31 4.55 -3.62 18.62
N ARG A 32 5.77 -3.31 19.08
CA ARG A 32 6.13 -1.96 19.50
C ARG A 32 6.18 -1.01 18.31
N PHE A 33 6.77 -1.47 17.20
CA PHE A 33 6.85 -0.69 15.98
C PHE A 33 5.47 -0.34 15.43
N LEU A 34 4.58 -1.34 15.32
CA LEU A 34 3.20 -1.14 14.88
C LEU A 34 2.42 -0.18 15.78
N LYS A 35 2.60 -0.26 17.11
CA LYS A 35 2.01 0.73 18.04
C LYS A 35 2.49 2.14 17.76
N GLY A 36 3.78 2.33 17.49
CA GLY A 36 4.34 3.63 17.12
C GLY A 36 3.69 4.20 15.86
N LEU A 37 3.53 3.38 14.81
CA LEU A 37 2.82 3.77 13.59
C LEU A 37 1.35 4.13 13.86
N SER A 38 0.65 3.33 14.68
CA SER A 38 -0.74 3.60 15.05
C SER A 38 -0.90 4.91 15.83
N SER A 39 0.09 5.26 16.67
CA SER A 39 0.11 6.55 17.37
C SER A 39 0.26 7.72 16.40
N ILE A 40 1.18 7.64 15.42
CA ILE A 40 1.35 8.67 14.39
C ILE A 40 0.07 8.80 13.55
N ALA A 41 -0.49 7.67 13.12
CA ALA A 41 -1.73 7.62 12.35
C ALA A 41 -2.89 8.32 13.07
N SER A 42 -3.06 8.04 14.37
CA SER A 42 -4.12 8.63 15.20
C SER A 42 -3.88 10.11 15.51
N GLU A 43 -2.64 10.51 15.76
CA GLU A 43 -2.26 11.91 16.04
C GLU A 43 -2.57 12.83 14.85
N HIS A 44 -2.36 12.31 13.63
CA HIS A 44 -2.55 13.07 12.40
C HIS A 44 -3.86 12.75 11.66
N ASP A 45 -4.73 11.88 12.19
CA ASP A 45 -5.96 11.44 11.49
C ASP A 45 -5.68 10.97 10.05
N VAL A 46 -4.72 10.05 9.91
CA VAL A 46 -4.33 9.43 8.64
C VAL A 46 -4.32 7.91 8.76
N ILE A 47 -4.43 7.23 7.62
CA ILE A 47 -4.13 5.80 7.49
C ILE A 47 -2.63 5.67 7.19
N ILE A 48 -1.96 4.74 7.89
CA ILE A 48 -0.58 4.35 7.59
C ILE A 48 -0.54 2.83 7.40
N GLN A 49 -0.23 2.38 6.20
CA GLN A 49 -0.09 0.96 5.88
C GLN A 49 1.34 0.65 5.40
N GLY A 50 2.09 -0.13 6.19
CA GLY A 50 3.41 -0.63 5.82
C GLY A 50 3.36 -2.02 5.18
N MET A 51 4.23 -2.26 4.19
CA MET A 51 4.39 -3.54 3.49
C MET A 51 5.87 -3.83 3.22
N ASP A 52 6.23 -5.12 3.10
CA ASP A 52 7.54 -5.59 2.61
C ASP A 52 7.69 -5.21 1.13
N ALA A 53 8.52 -4.22 0.82
CA ALA A 53 8.76 -3.74 -0.55
C ALA A 53 9.40 -4.81 -1.44
N GLY A 54 10.05 -5.83 -0.86
CA GLY A 54 10.55 -6.99 -1.59
C GLY A 54 9.44 -7.85 -2.20
N LYS A 55 8.19 -7.69 -1.76
CA LYS A 55 6.99 -8.35 -2.31
C LYS A 55 6.10 -7.39 -3.11
N ILE A 56 6.60 -6.19 -3.39
CA ILE A 56 5.93 -5.18 -4.21
C ILE A 56 6.66 -5.02 -5.55
N ALA A 57 5.88 -5.02 -6.63
CA ALA A 57 6.36 -5.10 -8.01
C ALA A 57 6.46 -3.72 -8.70
N GLY A 58 6.51 -2.64 -7.92
CA GLY A 58 6.54 -1.26 -8.42
C GLY A 58 5.33 -0.43 -8.00
N LYS A 59 5.39 0.87 -8.31
CA LYS A 59 4.34 1.83 -7.97
C LYS A 59 2.98 1.45 -8.55
N ALA A 60 2.95 0.94 -9.79
CA ALA A 60 1.71 0.52 -10.44
C ALA A 60 0.98 -0.56 -9.62
N HIS A 61 1.71 -1.46 -8.96
CA HIS A 61 1.12 -2.48 -8.09
C HIS A 61 0.38 -1.82 -6.91
N ILE A 62 1.04 -0.88 -6.20
CA ILE A 62 0.41 -0.13 -5.10
C ILE A 62 -0.82 0.65 -5.59
N ASP A 63 -0.70 1.39 -6.70
CA ASP A 63 -1.78 2.21 -7.23
C ASP A 63 -3.03 1.36 -7.57
N HIS A 64 -2.84 0.18 -8.15
CA HIS A 64 -3.94 -0.76 -8.42
C HIS A 64 -4.58 -1.28 -7.15
N ALA A 65 -3.78 -1.66 -6.15
CA ALA A 65 -4.28 -2.14 -4.87
C ALA A 65 -5.09 -1.06 -4.13
N ILE A 66 -4.61 0.18 -4.12
CA ILE A 66 -5.32 1.34 -3.57
C ILE A 66 -6.66 1.53 -4.30
N SER A 67 -6.65 1.61 -5.63
CA SER A 67 -7.86 1.83 -6.42
C SER A 67 -8.92 0.74 -6.18
N LYS A 68 -8.49 -0.52 -6.10
CA LYS A 68 -9.37 -1.66 -5.82
C LYS A 68 -9.94 -1.60 -4.41
N ALA A 69 -9.11 -1.33 -3.40
CA ALA A 69 -9.56 -1.24 -2.02
C ALA A 69 -10.58 -0.10 -1.82
N MET A 70 -10.30 1.09 -2.36
CA MET A 70 -11.23 2.22 -2.29
C MET A 70 -12.58 1.89 -2.93
N LYS A 71 -12.56 1.30 -4.14
CA LYS A 71 -13.80 0.86 -4.82
C LYS A 71 -14.57 -0.18 -4.02
N ALA A 72 -13.86 -1.12 -3.37
CA ALA A 72 -14.50 -2.13 -2.55
C ALA A 72 -15.18 -1.51 -1.32
N MET A 73 -14.54 -0.51 -0.69
CA MET A 73 -15.12 0.24 0.43
C MET A 73 -16.34 1.06 -0.01
N GLU A 74 -16.24 1.78 -1.13
CA GLU A 74 -17.34 2.57 -1.70
C GLU A 74 -18.56 1.71 -2.04
N ASN A 75 -18.33 0.50 -2.56
CA ASN A 75 -19.40 -0.43 -2.93
C ASN A 75 -19.89 -1.31 -1.77
N GLY A 76 -19.26 -1.24 -0.59
CA GLY A 76 -19.59 -2.11 0.55
C GLY A 76 -19.30 -3.60 0.29
N THR A 77 -18.37 -3.91 -0.63
CA THR A 77 -17.94 -5.27 -0.98
C THR A 77 -16.58 -5.63 -0.37
N ASN A 78 -16.01 -4.73 0.42
CA ASN A 78 -14.75 -4.92 1.13
C ASN A 78 -14.80 -6.12 2.09
N ILE A 79 -13.67 -6.81 2.23
CA ILE A 79 -13.53 -7.92 3.17
C ILE A 79 -13.02 -7.41 4.52
N ALA A 80 -12.01 -6.54 4.51
CA ALA A 80 -11.49 -5.89 5.70
C ALA A 80 -12.27 -4.62 6.03
N LYS A 81 -12.48 -4.38 7.33
CA LYS A 81 -13.12 -3.16 7.83
C LYS A 81 -12.20 -1.93 7.75
N ASP A 82 -10.90 -2.17 7.81
CA ASP A 82 -9.86 -1.15 7.73
C ASP A 82 -9.35 -1.03 6.29
N LEU A 83 -9.28 0.21 5.77
CA LEU A 83 -8.84 0.46 4.39
C LEU A 83 -7.36 0.09 4.20
N GLY A 84 -6.49 0.29 5.19
CA GLY A 84 -5.09 -0.16 5.16
C GLY A 84 -4.96 -1.65 4.92
N VAL A 85 -5.70 -2.43 5.71
CA VAL A 85 -5.75 -3.90 5.59
C VAL A 85 -6.38 -4.32 4.26
N GLU A 86 -7.41 -3.62 3.77
CA GLU A 86 -8.01 -3.91 2.46
C GLU A 86 -7.04 -3.62 1.30
N MET A 87 -6.25 -2.53 1.38
CA MET A 87 -5.16 -2.24 0.43
C MET A 87 -4.12 -3.36 0.44
N MET A 88 -3.71 -3.83 1.62
CA MET A 88 -2.78 -4.97 1.74
C MET A 88 -3.38 -6.25 1.15
N ARG A 89 -4.68 -6.50 1.35
CA ARG A 89 -5.37 -7.66 0.77
C ARG A 89 -5.27 -7.64 -0.74
N TYR A 90 -5.62 -6.54 -1.39
CA TYR A 90 -5.49 -6.43 -2.84
C TYR A 90 -4.04 -6.52 -3.31
N ALA A 91 -3.10 -5.83 -2.65
CA ALA A 91 -1.67 -5.91 -3.00
C ALA A 91 -1.12 -7.34 -2.85
N SER A 92 -1.56 -8.11 -1.87
CA SER A 92 -1.10 -9.49 -1.69
C SER A 92 -1.58 -10.44 -2.80
N GLY A 93 -2.56 -10.03 -3.61
CA GLY A 93 -3.27 -10.90 -4.56
C GLY A 93 -4.14 -11.97 -3.88
N LYS A 94 -4.44 -11.83 -2.58
CA LYS A 94 -5.17 -12.83 -1.79
C LYS A 94 -6.64 -12.44 -1.58
N ARG A 95 -7.49 -13.44 -1.41
CA ARG A 95 -8.91 -13.26 -1.08
C ARG A 95 -9.14 -13.06 0.41
N GLN A 96 -8.33 -13.72 1.23
CA GLN A 96 -8.51 -13.73 2.68
C GLN A 96 -7.52 -12.77 3.33
N ILE A 97 -8.00 -12.04 4.35
CA ILE A 97 -7.18 -11.11 5.13
C ILE A 97 -6.01 -11.83 5.80
N GLY A 98 -6.25 -13.03 6.34
CA GLY A 98 -5.21 -13.80 7.05
C GLY A 98 -3.99 -14.08 6.17
N GLU A 99 -4.21 -14.38 4.89
CA GLU A 99 -3.13 -14.63 3.93
C GLU A 99 -2.43 -13.34 3.48
N ALA A 100 -3.13 -12.20 3.52
CA ALA A 100 -2.59 -10.92 3.06
C ALA A 100 -1.40 -10.43 3.89
N PHE A 101 -1.35 -10.80 5.18
CA PHE A 101 -0.23 -10.47 6.07
C PHE A 101 1.10 -11.07 5.62
N SER A 102 1.13 -11.98 4.64
CA SER A 102 2.37 -12.47 4.06
C SER A 102 3.20 -11.37 3.38
N ILE A 103 2.61 -10.23 3.02
CA ILE A 103 3.32 -9.03 2.51
C ILE A 103 3.47 -7.92 3.56
N GLY A 104 3.07 -8.18 4.80
CA GLY A 104 3.18 -7.24 5.91
C GLY A 104 4.61 -7.06 6.41
N LEU A 105 4.76 -6.20 7.42
CA LEU A 105 6.03 -5.97 8.10
C LEU A 105 6.43 -7.17 8.97
N SER A 106 7.74 -7.42 9.09
CA SER A 106 8.33 -8.46 9.93
C SER A 106 9.52 -7.94 10.71
N GLU A 107 9.89 -8.63 11.80
CA GLU A 107 11.11 -8.34 12.56
C GLU A 107 12.37 -8.57 11.71
N GLY A 108 13.45 -7.86 12.06
CA GLY A 108 14.72 -7.85 11.33
C GLY A 108 14.86 -6.73 10.32
N ARG A 109 15.89 -6.83 9.47
CA ARG A 109 16.13 -5.86 8.38
C ARG A 109 15.14 -6.09 7.24
N LEU A 110 14.46 -5.03 6.83
CA LEU A 110 13.39 -5.08 5.83
C LEU A 110 13.45 -3.85 4.91
N ASP A 111 13.25 -4.08 3.62
CA ASP A 111 12.91 -3.03 2.68
C ASP A 111 11.39 -2.83 2.72
N VAL A 112 10.95 -1.59 2.88
CA VAL A 112 9.55 -1.28 3.17
C VAL A 112 9.02 -0.19 2.23
N VAL A 113 7.70 -0.22 2.09
CA VAL A 113 6.94 0.90 1.58
C VAL A 113 5.78 1.17 2.54
N PHE A 114 5.61 2.45 2.89
CA PHE A 114 4.48 2.95 3.65
C PHE A 114 3.57 3.75 2.72
N ILE A 115 2.28 3.43 2.76
CA ILE A 115 1.21 4.22 2.17
C ILE A 115 0.61 5.08 3.27
N ILE A 116 0.60 6.39 3.08
CA ILE A 116 0.01 7.36 4.00
C ILE A 116 -1.14 8.04 3.28
N MET A 117 -2.35 7.96 3.83
CA MET A 117 -3.56 8.47 3.19
C MET A 117 -4.41 9.26 4.17
N GLY A 118 -4.89 10.43 3.78
CA GLY A 118 -5.72 11.29 4.61
C GLY A 118 -5.92 12.67 3.99
N ALA A 119 -6.33 13.65 4.80
CA ALA A 119 -6.40 15.05 4.34
C ALA A 119 -5.00 15.58 3.97
N PRO A 120 -4.85 16.39 2.91
CA PRO A 120 -3.54 16.86 2.42
C PRO A 120 -2.64 17.48 3.51
N GLU A 121 -3.21 18.30 4.38
CA GLU A 121 -2.51 18.95 5.49
C GLU A 121 -1.95 17.97 6.53
N ASN A 122 -2.63 16.84 6.71
CA ASN A 122 -2.28 15.82 7.70
C ASN A 122 -1.25 14.83 7.15
N VAL A 123 -1.37 14.47 5.87
CA VAL A 123 -0.46 13.52 5.20
C VAL A 123 0.98 14.02 5.25
N GLY A 124 1.20 15.30 4.98
CA GLY A 124 2.55 15.87 4.97
C GLY A 124 3.28 15.79 6.31
N GLU A 125 2.60 16.02 7.42
CA GLU A 125 3.21 15.92 8.77
C GLU A 125 3.45 14.46 9.18
N ALA A 126 2.48 13.57 8.94
CA ALA A 126 2.66 12.15 9.19
C ALA A 126 3.80 11.55 8.34
N ALA A 127 3.91 11.96 7.07
CA ALA A 127 4.97 11.51 6.18
C ALA A 127 6.37 11.91 6.66
N LYS A 128 6.54 13.10 7.25
CA LYS A 128 7.82 13.50 7.87
C LYS A 128 8.19 12.62 9.07
N LYS A 129 7.19 12.23 9.88
CA LYS A 129 7.42 11.32 11.02
C LYS A 129 7.82 9.93 10.54
N VAL A 130 7.07 9.36 9.60
CA VAL A 130 7.37 8.05 9.03
C VAL A 130 8.71 8.04 8.29
N SER A 131 9.04 9.08 7.53
CA SER A 131 10.31 9.15 6.81
C SER A 131 11.53 9.17 7.74
N SER A 132 11.39 9.70 8.96
CA SER A 132 12.46 9.64 9.97
C SER A 132 12.72 8.24 10.55
N LEU A 133 11.80 7.28 10.32
CA LEU A 133 11.93 5.89 10.76
C LEU A 133 12.63 5.01 9.71
N VAL A 134 12.83 5.51 8.49
CA VAL A 134 13.37 4.74 7.37
C VAL A 134 14.69 5.33 6.89
N GLU A 135 15.60 4.46 6.47
CA GLU A 135 16.76 4.84 5.66
C GLU A 135 16.31 4.95 4.20
N PRO A 136 16.26 6.14 3.59
CA PRO A 136 15.73 6.31 2.24
C PRO A 136 16.51 5.49 1.21
N SER A 137 15.79 4.71 0.40
CA SER A 137 16.36 3.87 -0.65
C SER A 137 15.30 3.58 -1.72
N ASP A 138 15.72 3.44 -2.98
CA ASP A 138 14.84 3.19 -4.14
C ASP A 138 14.45 1.70 -4.18
N VAL A 139 13.64 1.29 -3.21
CA VAL A 139 13.23 -0.10 -2.98
C VAL A 139 11.85 -0.40 -3.55
N LEU A 140 11.10 0.59 -4.03
CA LEU A 140 9.77 0.40 -4.60
C LEU A 140 9.86 -0.10 -6.04
N LYS A 141 10.80 0.42 -6.83
CA LYS A 141 11.00 -0.03 -8.22
C LYS A 141 11.20 -1.54 -8.30
N HIS A 142 10.75 -2.12 -9.40
CA HIS A 142 11.03 -3.53 -9.69
C HIS A 142 12.51 -3.70 -10.03
N SER A 143 13.07 -4.80 -9.57
CA SER A 143 14.44 -5.23 -9.85
C SER A 143 14.49 -6.75 -9.83
N ILE A 144 15.49 -7.32 -10.51
CA ILE A 144 15.69 -8.78 -10.60
C ILE A 144 15.82 -9.42 -9.21
N SER A 145 16.41 -8.71 -8.23
CA SER A 145 16.56 -9.21 -6.85
C SER A 145 15.22 -9.47 -6.15
N LYS A 146 14.10 -8.94 -6.66
CA LYS A 146 12.76 -9.20 -6.15
C LYS A 146 12.07 -10.39 -6.81
N ASN A 147 12.56 -10.88 -7.95
CA ASN A 147 11.86 -11.88 -8.75
C ASN A 147 11.52 -13.13 -7.93
N GLU A 148 12.48 -13.69 -7.18
CA GLU A 148 12.25 -14.87 -6.34
C GLU A 148 11.10 -14.65 -5.32
N LYS A 149 11.11 -13.51 -4.62
CA LYS A 149 10.05 -13.17 -3.65
C LYS A 149 8.70 -13.00 -4.33
N LEU A 150 8.65 -12.33 -5.48
CA LEU A 150 7.41 -12.10 -6.25
C LEU A 150 6.86 -13.41 -6.81
N ILE A 151 7.71 -14.25 -7.40
CA ILE A 151 7.34 -15.55 -7.95
C ILE A 151 6.69 -16.42 -6.88
N SER A 152 7.35 -16.53 -5.72
CA SER A 152 6.84 -17.30 -4.59
C SER A 152 5.52 -16.73 -4.04
N GLN A 153 5.46 -15.41 -3.80
CA GLN A 153 4.29 -14.74 -3.22
C GLN A 153 3.03 -14.87 -4.11
N PHE A 154 3.19 -14.73 -5.42
CA PHE A 154 2.09 -14.69 -6.39
C PHE A 154 1.86 -16.01 -7.11
N SER A 155 2.61 -17.06 -6.73
CA SER A 155 2.56 -18.39 -7.34
C SER A 155 2.69 -18.30 -8.87
N ILE A 156 3.64 -17.48 -9.33
CA ILE A 156 3.95 -17.34 -10.75
C ILE A 156 4.69 -18.60 -11.18
N THR A 157 4.23 -19.22 -12.25
CA THR A 157 4.77 -20.48 -12.76
C THR A 157 5.86 -20.26 -13.78
N ASP A 158 6.76 -21.23 -13.93
CA ASP A 158 7.80 -21.20 -14.96
C ASP A 158 7.19 -21.06 -16.37
N ALA A 159 6.06 -21.72 -16.64
CA ALA A 159 5.35 -21.60 -17.91
C ALA A 159 4.84 -20.18 -18.19
N GLU A 160 4.41 -19.44 -17.16
CA GLU A 160 4.03 -18.03 -17.32
C GLU A 160 5.26 -17.17 -17.62
N ILE A 161 6.37 -17.39 -16.92
CA ILE A 161 7.63 -16.68 -17.15
C ILE A 161 8.18 -16.98 -18.55
N GLU A 162 8.14 -18.23 -19.01
CA GLU A 162 8.52 -18.62 -20.37
C GLU A 162 7.67 -17.90 -21.43
N ALA A 163 6.39 -17.66 -21.14
CA ALA A 163 5.47 -17.02 -22.07
C ALA A 163 5.67 -15.50 -22.18
N VAL A 164 6.01 -14.81 -21.08
CA VAL A 164 6.09 -13.33 -21.05
C VAL A 164 7.49 -12.76 -20.84
N GLY A 165 8.45 -13.57 -20.39
CA GLY A 165 9.78 -13.16 -19.96
C GLY A 165 9.81 -12.64 -18.52
N GLU A 166 10.98 -12.77 -17.87
CA GLU A 166 11.18 -12.31 -16.48
C GLU A 166 10.92 -10.82 -16.28
N ASP A 167 11.21 -9.99 -17.28
CA ASP A 167 10.98 -8.54 -17.24
C ASP A 167 9.49 -8.18 -17.09
N ARG A 168 8.59 -9.11 -17.39
CA ARG A 168 7.13 -8.92 -17.28
C ARG A 168 6.52 -9.55 -16.03
N ILE A 169 7.32 -10.02 -15.07
CA ILE A 169 6.83 -10.43 -13.74
C ILE A 169 5.92 -9.37 -13.09
N PRO A 170 6.23 -8.05 -13.14
CA PRO A 170 5.32 -7.04 -12.62
C PRO A 170 3.92 -7.06 -13.23
N GLU A 171 3.79 -7.43 -14.50
CA GLU A 171 2.50 -7.50 -15.18
C GLU A 171 1.67 -8.71 -14.71
N LEU A 172 2.32 -9.86 -14.47
CA LEU A 172 1.68 -11.02 -13.86
C LEU A 172 1.20 -10.70 -12.43
N VAL A 173 1.98 -9.93 -11.67
CA VAL A 173 1.57 -9.45 -10.34
C VAL A 173 0.32 -8.56 -10.45
N LEU A 174 0.30 -7.60 -11.38
CA LEU A 174 -0.87 -6.75 -11.61
C LEU A 174 -2.11 -7.56 -12.01
N GLU A 175 -1.94 -8.62 -12.79
CA GLU A 175 -3.01 -9.55 -13.14
C GLU A 175 -3.60 -10.20 -11.87
N ARG A 176 -2.74 -10.69 -10.96
CA ARG A 176 -3.20 -11.27 -9.68
C ARG A 176 -3.99 -10.27 -8.84
N VAL A 177 -3.55 -9.01 -8.76
CA VAL A 177 -4.28 -7.93 -8.09
C VAL A 177 -5.64 -7.67 -8.75
N ALA A 178 -5.69 -7.69 -10.09
CA ALA A 178 -6.91 -7.45 -10.84
C ALA A 178 -7.96 -8.56 -10.66
N LEU A 179 -7.52 -9.81 -10.55
CA LEU A 179 -8.34 -11.03 -10.51
C LEU A 179 -8.81 -11.46 -9.12
N VAL A 180 -8.37 -10.78 -8.05
CA VAL A 180 -8.73 -11.10 -6.65
C VAL A 180 -10.22 -11.38 -6.48
N ASP A 181 -11.09 -10.56 -7.07
CA ASP A 181 -12.54 -10.65 -6.90
C ASP A 181 -13.25 -11.48 -8.00
N VAL A 182 -12.54 -11.88 -9.06
CA VAL A 182 -13.13 -12.53 -10.26
C VAL A 182 -13.16 -14.05 -10.12
N LEU A 183 -12.02 -14.60 -9.73
CA LEU A 183 -11.87 -16.04 -9.53
C LEU A 183 -12.60 -16.40 -8.23
N LYS A 184 -13.69 -17.16 -8.30
CA LYS A 184 -14.48 -17.67 -7.17
C LYS A 184 -14.28 -19.16 -7.01
#